data_AF-A0A090RUL0-F1
#
_entry.id   AF-A0A090RUL0-F1
#
_cell.length_a   1.000
_cell.length_b   1.000
_cell.length_c   1.000
_cell.angle_alpha   90.00
_cell.angle_beta   90.00
_cell.angle_gamma   90.00
#
_symmetry.space_group_name_H-M   'P 1'
#
loop_
_entity.id
_entity.type
_entity.pdbx_description
1 polymer ?
#
loop_
_entity_poly.entity_id
_entity_poly.type
_entity_poly.pdbx_seq_one_letter_code
_entity_poly.pdbx_strand_id
1 'polypeptide(L)'
;MVYPSSICFILLGNQAFNVSRTIDAVVRSYYRRRLITFSGKWFDWYRRGWMALMSFVLVAFAVVPLWANLLPQEKIPEALMEWLSTWHLVALIPLVAIALMLVVERKPWPQWTKMAIVTALFFSSAFTYLFPAIDIAKDMKPDLRAFVEQVPEQKRDRIASYHFSETMTSIFFLYHDWAVPQVDRARAQDILDGVDPDYDYLLLDRSNSLQDIVTFAGFRPDTQVDILAKGTPRSDKVRDAVFWLSGK
;
A
#
# COMPACT_ATOMS: atom_id res chain seq x y z
N MET A 1 -22.51 26.84 74.96
CA MET A 1 -21.45 26.45 73.99
C MET A 1 -22.12 25.69 72.86
N VAL A 2 -22.30 26.33 71.70
CA VAL A 2 -22.84 25.70 70.48
C VAL A 2 -21.79 25.92 69.39
N TYR A 3 -21.36 24.82 68.77
CA TYR A 3 -20.26 24.76 67.81
C TYR A 3 -20.60 25.46 66.48
N PRO A 4 -19.68 26.27 65.89
CA PRO A 4 -19.88 26.94 64.61
C PRO A 4 -19.23 26.19 63.43
N SER A 5 -19.38 24.86 63.36
CA SER A 5 -18.65 24.02 62.38
C SER A 5 -19.50 23.46 61.23
N SER A 6 -20.83 23.51 61.31
CA SER A 6 -21.71 22.87 60.30
C SER A 6 -22.03 23.77 59.10
N ILE A 7 -21.92 25.10 59.23
CA ILE A 7 -22.26 26.04 58.14
C ILE A 7 -21.09 26.14 57.12
N CYS A 8 -19.85 25.92 57.56
CA CYS A 8 -18.68 26.03 56.69
C CYS A 8 -18.59 24.89 55.65
N PHE A 9 -19.03 23.67 56.00
CA PHE A 9 -19.01 22.51 55.09
C PHE A 9 -20.07 22.58 53.97
N ILE A 10 -21.25 23.15 54.24
CA ILE A 10 -22.31 23.29 53.24
C ILE A 10 -21.93 24.36 52.21
N LEU A 11 -21.27 25.45 52.64
CA LEU A 11 -20.76 26.48 51.73
C LEU A 11 -19.60 25.99 50.86
N LEU A 12 -18.69 25.17 51.40
CA LEU A 12 -17.59 24.57 50.64
C LEU A 12 -18.06 23.52 49.62
N GLY A 13 -19.05 22.70 49.95
CA GLY A 13 -19.66 21.74 49.01
C GLY A 13 -20.37 22.41 47.83
N ASN A 14 -21.04 23.53 48.07
CA ASN A 14 -21.75 24.29 47.03
C ASN A 14 -20.78 25.07 46.10
N GLN A 15 -19.64 25.50 46.64
CA GLN A 15 -18.55 26.11 45.86
C GLN A 15 -17.86 25.05 44.98
N ALA A 16 -17.53 23.87 45.51
CA ALA A 16 -16.90 22.79 44.73
C ALA A 16 -17.80 22.25 43.60
N PHE A 17 -19.12 22.15 43.85
CA PHE A 17 -20.08 21.70 42.84
C PHE A 17 -20.29 22.72 41.71
N ASN A 18 -20.29 24.02 42.05
CA ASN A 18 -20.33 25.09 41.06
C ASN A 18 -19.03 25.18 40.25
N VAL A 19 -17.86 24.99 40.88
CA VAL A 19 -16.57 24.95 40.16
C VAL A 19 -16.52 23.75 39.21
N SER A 20 -16.98 22.57 39.63
CA SER A 20 -17.07 21.39 38.75
C SER A 20 -17.98 21.64 37.54
N ARG A 21 -19.18 22.20 37.72
CA ARG A 21 -20.08 22.57 36.61
C ARG A 21 -19.49 23.65 35.69
N THR A 22 -18.74 24.59 36.26
CA THR A 22 -18.11 25.67 35.49
C THR A 22 -16.94 25.15 34.68
N ILE A 23 -16.13 24.25 35.24
CA ILE A 23 -15.05 23.56 34.51
C ILE A 23 -15.65 22.67 33.42
N ASP A 24 -16.72 21.92 33.69
CA ASP A 24 -17.39 21.08 32.68
C ASP A 24 -18.01 21.90 31.55
N ALA A 25 -18.58 23.07 31.87
CA ALA A 25 -19.12 24.01 30.90
C ALA A 25 -18.01 24.72 30.11
N VAL A 26 -16.90 25.08 30.75
CA VAL A 26 -15.75 25.70 30.11
C VAL A 26 -15.05 24.70 29.22
N VAL A 27 -14.77 23.48 29.67
CA VAL A 27 -14.18 22.38 28.89
C VAL A 27 -15.09 22.02 27.72
N ARG A 28 -16.42 21.91 27.93
CA ARG A 28 -17.37 21.75 26.82
C ARG A 28 -17.36 22.96 25.89
N SER A 29 -17.26 24.19 26.37
CA SER A 29 -17.19 25.37 25.51
C SER A 29 -15.87 25.48 24.74
N TYR A 30 -14.76 25.04 25.33
CA TYR A 30 -13.42 25.06 24.75
C TYR A 30 -13.29 23.97 23.69
N TYR A 31 -13.76 22.74 23.96
CA TYR A 31 -13.82 21.68 22.97
C TYR A 31 -14.86 21.95 21.87
N ARG A 32 -15.99 22.59 22.20
CA ARG A 32 -17.02 22.96 21.21
C ARG A 32 -16.61 24.15 20.33
N ARG A 33 -15.72 25.04 20.79
CA ARG A 33 -15.21 26.18 20.01
C ARG A 33 -13.92 25.92 19.23
N ARG A 34 -13.18 24.83 19.49
CA ARG A 34 -11.94 24.48 18.76
C ARG A 34 -12.03 23.32 17.78
N LEU A 35 -13.19 22.68 17.65
CA LEU A 35 -13.49 21.99 16.39
C LEU A 35 -13.78 23.08 15.37
N ILE A 36 -12.73 23.48 14.64
CA ILE A 36 -12.83 24.34 13.45
C ILE A 36 -13.90 23.71 12.59
N THR A 37 -15.11 24.27 12.63
CA THR A 37 -16.15 23.87 11.70
C THR A 37 -15.67 24.39 10.36
N PHE A 38 -15.07 23.53 9.55
CA PHE A 38 -14.93 23.78 8.12
C PHE A 38 -16.35 23.85 7.56
N SER A 39 -16.96 25.03 7.64
CA SER A 39 -18.35 25.27 7.26
C SER A 39 -18.35 26.25 6.09
N GLY A 40 -18.86 25.77 4.96
CA GLY A 40 -18.98 26.54 3.74
C GLY A 40 -19.61 25.69 2.64
N LYS A 41 -20.39 26.30 1.74
CA LYS A 41 -21.10 25.60 0.66
C LYS A 41 -20.15 24.73 -0.19
N TRP A 42 -18.92 25.19 -0.40
CA TRP A 42 -17.90 24.47 -1.14
C TRP A 42 -17.42 23.21 -0.42
N PHE A 43 -17.13 23.31 0.89
CA PHE A 43 -16.71 22.16 1.69
C PHE A 43 -17.82 21.11 1.80
N ASP A 44 -19.08 21.54 1.92
CA ASP A 44 -20.22 20.63 1.93
C ASP A 44 -20.40 19.88 0.60
N TRP A 45 -20.20 20.56 -0.53
CA TRP A 45 -20.21 19.93 -1.85
C TRP A 45 -19.07 18.93 -2.01
N TYR A 46 -17.84 19.35 -1.68
CA TYR A 46 -16.66 18.47 -1.72
C TYR A 46 -16.87 17.22 -0.87
N ARG A 47 -17.33 17.38 0.39
CA ARG A 47 -17.62 16.27 1.30
C ARG A 47 -18.64 15.30 0.72
N ARG A 48 -19.77 15.81 0.22
CA ARG A 48 -20.82 14.95 -0.35
C ARG A 48 -20.30 14.20 -1.58
N GLY A 49 -19.57 14.89 -2.46
CA GLY A 49 -18.93 14.29 -3.62
C GLY A 49 -17.93 13.19 -3.22
N TRP A 50 -17.07 13.45 -2.23
CA TRP A 50 -16.08 12.51 -1.73
C TRP A 50 -16.73 11.26 -1.12
N MET A 51 -17.72 11.44 -0.24
CA MET A 51 -18.44 10.30 0.36
C MET A 51 -19.23 9.50 -0.68
N ALA A 52 -19.83 10.16 -1.67
CA ALA A 52 -20.53 9.50 -2.77
C ALA A 52 -19.56 8.68 -3.62
N LEU A 53 -18.41 9.26 -4.01
CA LEU A 53 -17.38 8.58 -4.79
C LEU A 53 -16.83 7.35 -4.05
N MET A 54 -16.44 7.50 -2.79
CA MET A 54 -15.87 6.40 -2.00
C MET A 54 -16.90 5.29 -1.76
N SER A 55 -18.14 5.65 -1.42
CA SER A 55 -19.23 4.69 -1.29
C SER A 55 -19.52 3.98 -2.61
N PHE A 56 -19.48 4.69 -3.74
CA PHE A 56 -19.68 4.12 -5.06
C PHE A 56 -18.61 3.07 -5.38
N VAL A 57 -17.33 3.35 -5.10
CA VAL A 57 -16.25 2.38 -5.33
C VAL A 57 -16.36 1.18 -4.39
N LEU A 58 -16.75 1.40 -3.12
CA LEU A 58 -17.00 0.29 -2.18
C LEU A 58 -18.15 -0.61 -2.65
N VAL A 59 -19.22 -0.02 -3.18
CA VAL A 59 -20.31 -0.79 -3.80
C VAL A 59 -19.79 -1.53 -5.02
N ALA A 60 -18.99 -0.89 -5.87
CA ALA A 60 -18.37 -1.54 -7.02
C ALA A 60 -17.56 -2.78 -6.61
N PHE A 61 -16.72 -2.68 -5.57
CA PHE A 61 -16.00 -3.81 -5.01
C PHE A 61 -16.94 -4.92 -4.50
N ALA A 62 -18.02 -4.57 -3.80
CA ALA A 62 -18.97 -5.55 -3.29
C ALA A 62 -19.73 -6.31 -4.38
N VAL A 63 -19.96 -5.70 -5.54
CA VAL A 63 -20.66 -6.35 -6.65
C VAL A 63 -19.73 -7.08 -7.60
N VAL A 64 -18.40 -6.88 -7.53
CA VAL A 64 -17.39 -7.58 -8.37
C VAL A 64 -17.63 -9.10 -8.43
N PRO A 65 -17.81 -9.81 -7.30
CA PRO A 65 -18.03 -11.25 -7.33
C PRO A 65 -19.32 -11.68 -8.04
N LEU A 66 -20.32 -10.80 -8.14
CA LEU A 66 -21.60 -11.09 -8.80
C LEU A 66 -21.48 -11.13 -10.33
N TRP A 67 -20.54 -10.37 -10.90
CA TRP A 67 -20.32 -10.31 -12.35
C TRP A 67 -18.97 -10.87 -12.79
N ALA A 68 -18.10 -11.31 -11.88
CA ALA A 68 -16.80 -11.91 -12.20
C ALA A 68 -16.94 -13.07 -13.21
N ASN A 69 -17.94 -13.93 -13.03
CA ASN A 69 -18.20 -15.08 -13.92
C ASN A 69 -18.69 -14.68 -15.33
N LEU A 70 -19.09 -13.43 -15.54
CA LEU A 70 -19.48 -12.91 -16.86
C LEU A 70 -18.27 -12.42 -17.67
N LEU A 71 -17.10 -12.34 -17.04
CA LEU A 71 -15.88 -11.95 -17.73
C LEU A 71 -15.37 -13.07 -18.64
N PRO A 72 -14.71 -12.74 -19.76
CA PRO A 72 -14.17 -13.74 -20.68
C PRO A 72 -13.03 -14.53 -20.00
N GLN A 73 -13.36 -15.72 -19.50
CA GLN A 73 -12.44 -16.58 -18.73
C GLN A 73 -11.19 -16.94 -19.52
N GLU A 74 -11.30 -17.10 -20.84
CA GLU A 74 -10.18 -17.43 -21.74
C GLU A 74 -9.06 -16.38 -21.76
N LYS A 75 -9.34 -15.14 -21.34
CA LYS A 75 -8.36 -14.03 -21.35
C LYS A 75 -7.86 -13.66 -19.96
N ILE A 76 -8.38 -14.30 -18.91
CA ILE A 76 -8.14 -13.93 -17.53
C ILE A 76 -7.42 -15.09 -16.82
N PRO A 77 -6.31 -14.83 -16.09
CA PRO A 77 -5.65 -15.87 -15.31
C PRO A 77 -6.63 -16.57 -14.36
N GLU A 78 -6.57 -17.91 -14.27
CA GLU A 78 -7.47 -18.70 -13.42
C GLU A 78 -7.41 -18.24 -11.95
N ALA A 79 -6.20 -17.99 -11.45
CA ALA A 79 -5.98 -17.46 -10.10
C ALA A 79 -6.68 -16.11 -9.86
N LEU A 80 -6.78 -15.25 -10.89
CA LEU A 80 -7.49 -13.98 -10.78
C LEU A 80 -9.00 -14.22 -10.70
N MET A 81 -9.54 -15.15 -11.49
CA MET A 81 -10.96 -15.48 -11.46
C MET A 81 -11.37 -16.09 -10.12
N GLU A 82 -10.56 -17.01 -9.58
CA GLU A 82 -10.75 -17.57 -8.25
C GLU A 82 -10.72 -16.46 -7.20
N TRP A 83 -9.71 -15.59 -7.23
CA TRP A 83 -9.64 -14.45 -6.32
C TRP A 83 -10.88 -13.56 -6.40
N LEU A 84 -11.35 -13.18 -7.60
CA LEU A 84 -12.52 -12.31 -7.77
C LEU A 84 -13.82 -12.92 -7.22
N SER A 85 -13.92 -14.24 -7.05
CA SER A 85 -15.12 -14.93 -6.58
C SER A 85 -15.14 -15.23 -5.06
N THR A 86 -14.00 -15.17 -4.39
CA THR A 86 -13.85 -15.69 -3.00
C THR A 86 -14.31 -14.72 -1.90
N TRP A 87 -14.27 -13.40 -2.11
CA TRP A 87 -14.44 -12.40 -1.04
C TRP A 87 -15.84 -11.78 -0.97
N HIS A 88 -16.85 -12.42 -1.58
CA HIS A 88 -18.24 -11.96 -1.67
C HIS A 88 -18.87 -11.53 -0.34
N LEU A 89 -18.65 -12.28 0.75
CA LEU A 89 -19.19 -11.90 2.07
C LEU A 89 -18.38 -10.78 2.74
N VAL A 90 -17.06 -10.80 2.59
CA VAL A 90 -16.16 -9.85 3.26
C VAL A 90 -16.33 -8.45 2.65
N ALA A 91 -16.56 -8.37 1.34
CA ALA A 91 -16.79 -7.12 0.61
C ALA A 91 -18.03 -6.35 1.09
N LEU A 92 -18.98 -7.03 1.75
CA LEU A 92 -20.18 -6.42 2.31
C LEU A 92 -19.93 -5.74 3.66
N ILE A 93 -18.86 -6.10 4.38
CA ILE A 93 -18.55 -5.56 5.72
C ILE A 93 -18.43 -4.03 5.71
N PRO A 94 -17.66 -3.39 4.79
CA PRO A 94 -17.60 -1.94 4.69
C PRO A 94 -18.96 -1.30 4.42
N LEU A 95 -19.80 -1.93 3.58
CA LEU A 95 -21.15 -1.42 3.27
C LEU A 95 -22.07 -1.49 4.47
N VAL A 96 -22.05 -2.60 5.22
CA VAL A 96 -22.79 -2.75 6.47
C VAL A 96 -22.31 -1.75 7.51
N ALA A 97 -21.00 -1.53 7.64
CA ALA A 97 -20.44 -0.53 8.55
C ALA A 97 -20.92 0.90 8.20
N ILE A 98 -20.96 1.26 6.91
CA ILE A 98 -21.50 2.55 6.46
C ILE A 98 -23.01 2.62 6.73
N ALA A 99 -23.77 1.57 6.44
CA ALA A 99 -25.21 1.53 6.68
C ALA A 99 -25.53 1.66 8.18
N LEU A 100 -24.82 0.93 9.04
CA LEU A 100 -24.95 1.04 10.50
C LEU A 100 -24.55 2.43 10.99
N MET A 101 -23.48 3.03 10.44
CA MET A 101 -23.10 4.41 10.75
C MET A 101 -24.24 5.39 10.44
N LEU A 102 -24.98 5.18 9.35
CA LEU A 102 -26.13 6.03 8.97
C LEU A 102 -27.40 5.74 9.79
N VAL A 103 -27.67 4.47 10.12
CA VAL A 103 -28.91 4.02 10.78
C VAL A 103 -28.86 4.18 12.31
N VAL A 104 -27.70 3.92 12.93
CA VAL A 104 -27.51 3.95 14.40
C VAL A 104 -27.36 5.38 14.94
N GLU A 105 -27.59 6.40 14.12
CA GLU A 105 -27.47 7.82 14.46
C GLU A 105 -28.49 8.29 15.52
N ARG A 106 -28.24 7.96 16.79
CA ARG A 106 -28.92 8.56 17.96
C ARG A 106 -28.25 9.86 18.42
N LYS A 107 -27.01 10.13 18.00
CA LYS A 107 -26.29 11.39 18.20
C LYS A 107 -25.56 11.78 16.91
N PRO A 108 -25.61 13.05 16.46
CA PRO A 108 -24.93 13.46 15.24
C PRO A 108 -23.41 13.48 15.46
N TRP A 109 -22.70 12.64 14.72
CA TRP A 109 -21.24 12.65 14.72
C TRP A 109 -20.72 13.87 13.94
N PRO A 110 -19.54 14.40 14.30
CA PRO A 110 -18.87 15.41 13.48
C PRO A 110 -18.65 14.87 12.06
N GLN A 111 -18.91 15.71 11.06
CA GLN A 111 -18.92 15.28 9.66
C GLN A 111 -17.55 14.80 9.17
N TRP A 112 -16.47 15.37 9.71
CA TRP A 112 -15.09 14.94 9.46
C TRP A 112 -14.84 13.51 9.92
N THR A 113 -15.47 13.07 11.02
CA THR A 113 -15.34 11.69 11.51
C THR A 113 -15.95 10.69 10.53
N LYS A 114 -17.11 11.02 9.95
CA LYS A 114 -17.75 10.18 8.91
C LYS A 114 -16.87 10.11 7.66
N MET A 115 -16.31 11.23 7.21
CA MET A 115 -15.39 11.26 6.08
C MET A 115 -14.13 10.41 6.33
N ALA A 116 -13.54 10.51 7.52
CA ALA A 116 -12.36 9.75 7.89
C ALA A 116 -12.64 8.23 7.90
N ILE A 117 -13.78 7.81 8.47
CA ILE A 117 -14.17 6.39 8.51
C ILE A 117 -14.42 5.85 7.11
N VAL A 118 -15.19 6.54 6.28
CA VAL A 118 -15.46 6.10 4.89
C VAL A 118 -14.16 6.02 4.09
N THR A 119 -13.25 6.99 4.27
CA THR A 119 -11.94 6.98 3.60
C THR A 119 -11.07 5.83 4.08
N ALA A 120 -11.05 5.54 5.39
CA ALA A 120 -10.31 4.42 5.95
C ALA A 120 -10.87 3.07 5.46
N LEU A 121 -12.19 2.92 5.42
CA LEU A 121 -12.85 1.73 4.86
C LEU A 121 -12.52 1.56 3.38
N PHE A 122 -12.56 2.64 2.60
CA PHE A 122 -12.15 2.62 1.19
C PHE A 122 -10.72 2.11 1.01
N PHE A 123 -9.74 2.71 1.70
CA PHE A 123 -8.34 2.29 1.55
C PHE A 123 -8.13 0.86 2.05
N SER A 124 -8.73 0.50 3.18
CA SER A 124 -8.69 -0.88 3.68
C SER A 124 -9.21 -1.86 2.63
N SER A 125 -10.37 -1.59 2.03
CA SER A 125 -10.93 -2.43 0.96
C SER A 125 -10.06 -2.44 -0.30
N ALA A 126 -9.47 -1.31 -0.69
CA ALA A 126 -8.56 -1.26 -1.82
C ALA A 126 -7.35 -2.18 -1.59
N PHE A 127 -6.71 -2.08 -0.42
CA PHE A 127 -5.57 -2.95 -0.06
C PHE A 127 -5.95 -4.42 0.09
N THR A 128 -7.16 -4.71 0.56
CA THR A 128 -7.62 -6.11 0.71
C THR A 128 -8.03 -6.73 -0.62
N TYR A 129 -8.62 -5.97 -1.55
CA TYR A 129 -9.27 -6.56 -2.73
C TYR A 129 -8.60 -6.19 -4.05
N LEU A 130 -8.35 -4.89 -4.26
CA LEU A 130 -7.85 -4.38 -5.54
C LEU A 130 -6.37 -4.69 -5.74
N PHE A 131 -5.53 -4.44 -4.73
CA PHE A 131 -4.10 -4.65 -4.85
C PHE A 131 -3.73 -6.13 -5.09
N PRO A 132 -4.29 -7.11 -4.35
CA PRO A 132 -4.05 -8.53 -4.65
C PRO A 132 -4.55 -8.92 -6.05
N ALA A 133 -5.69 -8.39 -6.50
CA ALA A 133 -6.19 -8.66 -7.85
C ALA A 133 -5.22 -8.13 -8.92
N ILE A 134 -4.63 -6.94 -8.73
CA ILE A 134 -3.61 -6.39 -9.62
C ILE A 134 -2.33 -7.24 -9.60
N ASP A 135 -1.91 -7.70 -8.43
CA ASP A 135 -0.70 -8.53 -8.28
C ASP A 135 -0.87 -9.88 -9.01
N ILE A 136 -2.01 -10.55 -8.81
CA ILE A 136 -2.34 -11.79 -9.52
C ILE A 136 -2.47 -11.56 -11.03
N ALA A 137 -3.14 -10.47 -11.46
CA ALA A 137 -3.28 -10.15 -12.87
C ALA A 137 -1.94 -9.89 -13.58
N LYS A 138 -0.94 -9.39 -12.85
CA LYS A 138 0.40 -9.11 -13.38
C LYS A 138 1.37 -10.28 -13.20
N ASP A 139 0.96 -11.32 -12.48
CA ASP A 139 1.69 -12.55 -12.19
C ASP A 139 3.13 -12.31 -11.72
N MET A 140 3.35 -11.23 -10.95
CA MET A 140 4.70 -10.76 -10.62
C MET A 140 5.40 -11.69 -9.62
N LYS A 141 4.65 -12.19 -8.64
CA LYS A 141 5.18 -13.03 -7.56
C LYS A 141 5.68 -14.41 -8.03
N PRO A 142 4.93 -15.23 -8.78
CA PRO A 142 5.44 -16.51 -9.25
C PRO A 142 6.58 -16.35 -10.26
N ASP A 143 6.56 -15.34 -11.12
CA ASP A 143 7.65 -15.09 -12.06
C ASP A 143 8.93 -14.63 -11.36
N LEU A 144 8.81 -13.79 -10.33
CA LEU A 144 9.95 -13.43 -9.50
C LEU A 144 10.50 -14.64 -8.76
N ARG A 145 9.61 -15.50 -8.22
CA ARG A 145 10.01 -16.75 -7.57
C ARG A 145 10.76 -17.66 -8.53
N ALA A 146 10.23 -17.89 -9.73
CA ALA A 146 10.87 -18.72 -10.75
C ALA A 146 12.24 -18.16 -11.16
N PHE A 147 12.42 -16.85 -11.15
CA PHE A 147 13.73 -16.22 -11.38
C PHE A 147 14.68 -16.41 -10.18
N VAL A 148 14.22 -16.13 -8.96
CA VAL A 148 15.05 -16.21 -7.73
C VAL A 148 15.50 -17.66 -7.44
N GLU A 149 14.67 -18.66 -7.78
CA GLU A 149 15.03 -20.08 -7.66
C GLU A 149 16.16 -20.50 -8.60
N GLN A 150 16.41 -19.77 -9.70
CA GLN A 150 17.58 -19.99 -10.56
C GLN A 150 18.88 -19.44 -9.96
N VAL A 151 18.79 -18.57 -8.95
CA VAL A 151 19.94 -17.96 -8.29
C VAL A 151 20.26 -18.74 -7.01
N PRO A 152 21.43 -19.43 -6.94
CA PRO A 152 21.84 -20.15 -5.74
C PRO A 152 21.94 -19.21 -4.53
N GLU A 153 21.41 -19.63 -3.39
CA GLU A 153 21.42 -18.82 -2.15
C GLU A 153 22.81 -18.35 -1.76
N GLN A 154 23.82 -19.21 -1.93
CA GLN A 154 25.21 -18.90 -1.58
C GLN A 154 25.84 -17.78 -2.42
N LYS A 155 25.22 -17.44 -3.57
CA LYS A 155 25.69 -16.37 -4.47
C LYS A 155 24.95 -15.05 -4.26
N ARG A 156 23.83 -15.04 -3.53
CA ARG A 156 22.94 -13.87 -3.39
C ARG A 156 23.60 -12.66 -2.75
N ASP A 157 24.52 -12.89 -1.82
CA ASP A 157 25.25 -11.82 -1.13
C ASP A 157 26.32 -11.16 -2.03
N ARG A 158 26.70 -11.82 -3.12
CA ARG A 158 27.70 -11.34 -4.09
C ARG A 158 27.08 -10.78 -5.36
N ILE A 159 25.78 -10.50 -5.32
CA ILE A 159 25.00 -9.93 -6.42
C ILE A 159 24.66 -8.48 -6.09
N ALA A 160 24.95 -7.57 -7.02
CA ALA A 160 24.45 -6.20 -7.00
C ALA A 160 23.48 -5.97 -8.15
N SER A 161 22.70 -4.88 -8.08
CA SER A 161 21.84 -4.41 -9.14
C SER A 161 22.35 -3.12 -9.75
N TYR A 162 22.12 -2.95 -11.05
CA TYR A 162 22.30 -1.66 -11.70
C TYR A 162 20.98 -1.22 -12.34
N HIS A 163 20.63 0.04 -12.09
CA HIS A 163 19.44 0.69 -12.63
C HIS A 163 18.10 0.01 -12.27
N PHE A 164 18.05 -0.71 -11.16
CA PHE A 164 16.78 -1.16 -10.59
C PHE A 164 15.93 0.04 -10.20
N SER A 165 14.63 -0.04 -10.51
CA SER A 165 13.67 0.92 -9.98
C SER A 165 13.40 0.62 -8.50
N GLU A 166 12.95 1.62 -7.74
CA GLU A 166 12.52 1.43 -6.35
C GLU A 166 11.52 0.28 -6.22
N THR A 167 10.61 0.16 -7.19
CA THR A 167 9.64 -0.92 -7.25
C THR A 167 10.31 -2.28 -7.44
N MET A 168 11.32 -2.39 -8.30
CA MET A 168 12.05 -3.64 -8.53
C MET A 168 12.81 -4.07 -7.27
N THR A 169 13.55 -3.16 -6.65
CA THR A 169 14.25 -3.45 -5.38
C THR A 169 13.27 -3.87 -4.29
N SER A 170 12.10 -3.21 -4.21
CA SER A 170 11.09 -3.51 -3.21
C SER A 170 10.46 -4.90 -3.38
N ILE A 171 10.24 -5.38 -4.61
CA ILE A 171 9.61 -6.71 -4.81
C ILE A 171 10.55 -7.86 -4.44
N PHE A 172 11.86 -7.73 -4.69
CA PHE A 172 12.86 -8.72 -4.26
C PHE A 172 12.90 -8.82 -2.73
N PHE A 173 12.86 -7.69 -2.04
CA PHE A 173 12.79 -7.65 -0.59
C PHE A 173 11.45 -8.21 -0.06
N LEU A 174 10.31 -7.72 -0.57
CA LEU A 174 8.99 -8.07 -0.08
C LEU A 174 8.66 -9.57 -0.25
N TYR A 175 9.05 -10.17 -1.37
CA TYR A 175 8.66 -11.54 -1.69
C TYR A 175 9.72 -12.59 -1.33
N HIS A 176 11.00 -12.21 -1.21
CA HIS A 176 12.10 -13.16 -1.00
C HIS A 176 13.11 -12.76 0.09
N ASP A 177 12.85 -11.69 0.84
CA ASP A 177 13.76 -11.15 1.86
C ASP A 177 15.19 -10.90 1.32
N TRP A 178 15.29 -10.62 0.01
CA TRP A 178 16.57 -10.42 -0.66
C TRP A 178 16.77 -8.94 -0.96
N ALA A 179 17.56 -8.28 -0.12
CA ALA A 179 17.97 -6.90 -0.31
C ALA A 179 19.11 -6.82 -1.34
N VAL A 180 18.76 -6.59 -2.61
CA VAL A 180 19.76 -6.42 -3.67
C VAL A 180 20.32 -4.99 -3.62
N PRO A 181 21.62 -4.79 -3.31
CA PRO A 181 22.22 -3.47 -3.27
C PRO A 181 22.28 -2.87 -4.68
N GLN A 182 22.09 -1.56 -4.79
CA GLN A 182 22.21 -0.84 -6.06
C GLN A 182 23.57 -0.17 -6.17
N VAL A 183 24.26 -0.38 -7.29
CA VAL A 183 25.57 0.20 -7.58
C VAL A 183 25.48 1.23 -8.71
N ASP A 184 26.49 2.10 -8.81
CA ASP A 184 26.63 3.01 -9.94
C ASP A 184 27.18 2.29 -11.19
N ARG A 185 27.26 3.01 -12.30
CA ARG A 185 27.70 2.46 -13.59
C ARG A 185 29.16 2.00 -13.57
N ALA A 186 30.03 2.76 -12.91
CA ALA A 186 31.47 2.47 -12.89
C ALA A 186 31.69 1.15 -12.16
N ARG A 187 31.07 1.01 -10.99
CA ARG A 187 31.13 -0.21 -10.21
C ARG A 187 30.42 -1.39 -10.88
N ALA A 188 29.30 -1.16 -11.56
CA ALA A 188 28.65 -2.19 -12.37
C ALA A 188 29.56 -2.70 -13.51
N GLN A 189 30.36 -1.83 -14.12
CA GLN A 189 31.39 -2.22 -15.09
C GLN A 189 32.49 -3.03 -14.42
N ASP A 190 32.98 -2.61 -13.25
CA ASP A 190 34.03 -3.34 -12.50
C ASP A 190 33.58 -4.78 -12.13
N ILE A 191 32.30 -4.97 -11.81
CA ILE A 191 31.70 -6.29 -11.57
C ILE A 191 31.74 -7.15 -12.84
N LEU A 192 31.35 -6.58 -13.99
CA LEU A 192 31.39 -7.28 -15.27
C LEU A 192 32.82 -7.49 -15.80
N ASP A 193 33.78 -6.72 -15.33
CA ASP A 193 35.21 -6.89 -15.62
C ASP A 193 35.87 -7.91 -14.66
N GLY A 194 35.15 -8.37 -13.63
CA GLY A 194 35.66 -9.31 -12.63
C GLY A 194 36.69 -8.71 -11.66
N VAL A 195 36.70 -7.39 -11.49
CA VAL A 195 37.66 -6.68 -10.62
C VAL A 195 37.04 -6.11 -9.34
N ASP A 196 35.70 -6.08 -9.23
CA ASP A 196 35.04 -5.64 -7.99
C ASP A 196 35.33 -6.63 -6.83
N PRO A 197 35.75 -6.13 -5.66
CA PRO A 197 36.13 -6.99 -4.54
C PRO A 197 34.93 -7.57 -3.78
N ASP A 198 33.74 -6.97 -3.88
CA ASP A 198 32.57 -7.30 -3.07
C ASP A 198 31.53 -8.11 -3.85
N TYR A 199 31.36 -7.83 -5.15
CA TYR A 199 30.33 -8.43 -5.99
C TYR A 199 30.90 -9.12 -7.23
N ASP A 200 30.43 -10.33 -7.51
CA ASP A 200 30.84 -11.13 -8.67
C ASP A 200 29.80 -11.09 -9.81
N TYR A 201 28.60 -10.57 -9.51
CA TYR A 201 27.43 -10.74 -10.34
C TYR A 201 26.57 -9.47 -10.38
N LEU A 202 25.88 -9.28 -11.50
CA LEU A 202 25.04 -8.12 -11.73
C LEU A 202 23.61 -8.51 -12.12
N LEU A 203 22.64 -7.84 -11.49
CA LEU A 203 21.24 -7.84 -11.91
C LEU A 203 20.90 -6.58 -12.71
N LEU A 204 20.23 -6.77 -13.84
CA LEU A 204 19.77 -5.69 -14.72
C LEU A 204 18.31 -5.87 -15.09
N ASP A 205 17.56 -4.77 -15.07
CA ASP A 205 16.11 -4.72 -15.34
C ASP A 205 15.81 -3.66 -16.38
N ARG A 206 15.49 -4.05 -17.63
CA ARG A 206 15.10 -3.06 -18.66
C ARG A 206 14.46 -3.58 -19.94
N SER A 207 15.10 -4.52 -20.62
CA SER A 207 14.72 -4.92 -21.99
C SER A 207 14.97 -6.40 -22.19
N ASN A 208 14.09 -7.06 -22.93
CA ASN A 208 14.20 -8.46 -23.31
C ASN A 208 15.33 -8.75 -24.34
N SER A 209 16.12 -7.74 -24.72
CA SER A 209 17.23 -7.78 -25.68
C SER A 209 18.58 -7.49 -25.02
N LEU A 210 19.58 -8.36 -25.26
CA LEU A 210 20.93 -8.18 -24.71
C LEU A 210 21.65 -6.96 -25.27
N GLN A 211 21.44 -6.65 -26.55
CA GLN A 211 22.01 -5.47 -27.20
C GLN A 211 21.48 -4.18 -26.56
N ASP A 212 20.19 -4.18 -26.22
CA ASP A 212 19.55 -3.05 -25.55
C ASP A 212 20.09 -2.88 -24.13
N ILE A 213 20.35 -3.98 -23.40
CA ILE A 213 20.90 -3.94 -22.05
C ILE A 213 22.29 -3.29 -22.04
N VAL A 214 23.20 -3.73 -22.91
CA VAL A 214 24.56 -3.18 -22.98
C VAL A 214 24.54 -1.71 -23.38
N THR A 215 23.76 -1.38 -24.42
CA THR A 215 23.62 0.00 -24.91
C THR A 215 22.98 0.91 -23.88
N PHE A 216 21.89 0.47 -23.26
CA PHE A 216 21.15 1.22 -22.26
C PHE A 216 21.97 1.42 -21.00
N ALA A 217 22.66 0.38 -20.54
CA ALA A 217 23.46 0.46 -19.34
C ALA A 217 24.71 1.35 -19.53
N GLY A 218 25.09 1.57 -20.79
CA GLY A 218 26.27 2.31 -21.17
C GLY A 218 27.53 1.53 -20.85
N PHE A 219 27.53 0.20 -20.85
CA PHE A 219 28.77 -0.55 -20.64
C PHE A 219 29.71 -0.38 -21.83
N ARG A 220 30.99 -0.67 -21.61
CA ARG A 220 31.98 -0.56 -22.69
C ARG A 220 31.64 -1.56 -23.80
N PRO A 221 31.82 -1.22 -25.10
CA PRO A 221 31.41 -2.08 -26.21
C PRO A 221 32.11 -3.45 -26.26
N ASP A 222 33.28 -3.55 -25.63
CA ASP A 222 34.11 -4.74 -25.51
C ASP A 222 33.79 -5.59 -24.26
N THR A 223 32.85 -5.15 -23.41
CA THR A 223 32.44 -5.88 -22.21
C THR A 223 31.84 -7.23 -22.61
N GLN A 224 32.49 -8.31 -22.19
CA GLN A 224 31.96 -9.65 -22.37
C GLN A 224 31.05 -9.99 -21.19
N VAL A 225 29.81 -10.35 -21.49
CA VAL A 225 28.80 -10.69 -20.48
C VAL A 225 28.26 -12.09 -20.74
N ASP A 226 28.18 -12.89 -19.69
CA ASP A 226 27.50 -14.18 -19.71
C ASP A 226 26.14 -14.05 -19.00
N ILE A 227 25.05 -14.49 -19.65
CA ILE A 227 23.73 -14.56 -19.03
C ILE A 227 23.63 -15.86 -18.25
N LEU A 228 23.56 -15.75 -16.93
CA LEU A 228 23.39 -16.88 -16.03
C LEU A 228 21.92 -17.27 -15.86
N ALA A 229 21.03 -16.28 -15.79
CA ALA A 229 19.58 -16.48 -15.75
C ALA A 229 18.83 -15.29 -16.33
N LYS A 230 17.59 -15.54 -16.74
CA LYS A 230 16.67 -14.55 -17.27
C LYS A 230 15.26 -14.82 -16.77
N GLY A 231 14.58 -13.78 -16.29
CA GLY A 231 13.19 -13.85 -15.87
C GLY A 231 12.41 -12.62 -16.29
N THR A 232 11.08 -12.69 -16.24
CA THR A 232 10.18 -11.58 -16.62
C THR A 232 9.23 -11.23 -15.47
N PRO A 233 9.74 -10.81 -14.29
CA PRO A 233 8.90 -10.55 -13.11
C PRO A 233 8.00 -9.31 -13.23
N ARG A 234 8.08 -8.56 -14.34
CA ARG A 234 7.25 -7.38 -14.62
C ARG A 234 5.99 -7.74 -15.41
N SER A 235 5.06 -6.79 -15.51
CA SER A 235 3.79 -6.99 -16.24
C SER A 235 3.96 -7.16 -17.76
N ASP A 236 4.95 -6.51 -18.37
CA ASP A 236 5.23 -6.66 -19.82
C ASP A 236 6.24 -7.79 -20.04
N LYS A 237 5.74 -9.01 -20.17
CA LYS A 237 6.57 -10.22 -20.37
C LYS A 237 7.32 -10.22 -21.71
N VAL A 238 6.92 -9.37 -22.66
CA VAL A 238 7.51 -9.31 -23.99
C VAL A 238 8.69 -8.35 -24.02
N ARG A 239 8.56 -7.19 -23.36
CA ARG A 239 9.56 -6.12 -23.42
C ARG A 239 10.45 -6.06 -22.20
N ASP A 240 9.96 -6.42 -21.03
CA ASP A 240 10.70 -6.27 -19.79
C ASP A 240 11.25 -7.62 -19.31
N ALA A 241 12.53 -7.64 -18.94
CA ALA A 241 13.17 -8.80 -18.34
C ALA A 241 14.23 -8.37 -17.32
N VAL A 242 14.44 -9.24 -16.34
CA VAL A 242 15.52 -9.19 -15.37
C VAL A 242 16.55 -10.23 -15.74
N PHE A 243 17.82 -9.82 -15.80
CA PHE A 243 18.94 -10.67 -16.14
C PHE A 243 19.87 -10.79 -14.96
N TRP A 244 20.37 -12.00 -14.74
CA TRP A 244 21.51 -12.27 -13.87
C TRP A 244 22.73 -12.52 -14.75
N LEU A 245 23.74 -11.67 -14.59
CA LEU A 245 24.93 -11.62 -15.43
C LEU A 245 26.20 -11.86 -14.62
N SER A 246 27.21 -12.40 -15.28
CA SER A 246 28.60 -12.35 -14.85
C SER A 246 29.49 -11.76 -15.94
N GLY A 247 30.63 -11.21 -15.52
CA GLY A 247 31.77 -11.02 -16.40
C GLY A 247 32.29 -12.33 -16.95
N LYS A 248 32.99 -12.26 -18.07
CA LYS A 248 33.62 -13.41 -18.73
C LYS A 248 35.15 -13.33 -18.67
#